data_AF-A0A2E0TS56-F1
#
_entry.id   AF-A0A2E0TS56-F1
#
_cell.length_a   1.000
_cell.length_b   1.000
_cell.length_c   1.000
_cell.angle_alpha   90.00
_cell.angle_beta   90.00
_cell.angle_gamma   90.00
#
_symmetry.space_group_name_H-M   'P 1'
#
loop_
_entity.id
_entity.type
_entity.pdbx_description
1 polymer ?
#
loop_
_entity_poly.entity_id
_entity_poly.type
_entity_poly.pdbx_seq_one_letter_code
_entity_poly.pdbx_strand_id
1 'polypeptide(L)'
;MSDPVYDYEEAAHHLRVSVEFLRYCTARRLKPGGRLLKEESTGHFRKSELDDFNDHLWQEWKERTIPDEVTRELNRESQGRCGHCRRTTERTKRAHIDRKDLERKKAPYKGWCQHPHNLIRLCGECHDRYDHPRGTDSIDHAAIKDSKQKCLAYLMSAVDLEVERRRMLRDVADQIRADARKTYGAMPFMQTAPTERLVQALTATTGSFGVDVSSIDTGGGAEALTALGGSLGFTSPLAAAQVRAYAHEVQTGDQVEEGEEWKYIEIPPEPGICASHDGNCACIDSYTCLDCGEVGYTGEEPTAVVEDENGLLIPWFEDARGDSNPLTCEECGSSNLEVEFEEYCSYCKDRWARLDDE
;
A
#
# COMPACT_ATOMS: atom_id res chain seq x y z
N MET A 1 0.50 13.72 27.13
CA MET A 1 1.26 13.13 26.02
C MET A 1 0.79 13.82 24.76
N SER A 2 1.69 14.12 23.81
CA SER A 2 1.30 14.64 22.49
C SER A 2 0.51 13.57 21.73
N ASP A 3 -0.45 14.00 20.92
CA ASP A 3 -1.21 13.12 20.04
C ASP A 3 -0.29 12.67 18.88
N PRO A 4 -0.06 11.36 18.66
CA PRO A 4 0.78 10.89 17.56
C PRO A 4 0.26 11.37 16.20
N VAL A 5 1.18 11.70 15.30
CA VAL A 5 0.90 12.05 13.91
C VAL A 5 1.39 10.91 13.03
N TYR A 6 0.58 10.55 12.04
CA TYR A 6 0.85 9.49 11.07
C TYR A 6 0.81 10.07 9.66
N ASP A 7 1.66 9.59 8.78
CA ASP A 7 1.46 9.78 7.33
C ASP A 7 0.38 8.83 6.78
N TYR A 8 0.19 8.85 5.46
CA TYR A 8 -0.82 8.04 4.78
C TYR A 8 -0.66 6.54 5.04
N GLU A 9 0.56 6.02 4.99
CA GLU A 9 0.86 4.60 5.15
C GLU A 9 0.68 4.16 6.61
N GLU A 10 1.20 4.94 7.56
CA GLU A 10 1.01 4.67 8.98
C GLU A 10 -0.47 4.80 9.39
N ALA A 11 -1.20 5.76 8.81
CA ALA A 11 -2.62 5.94 9.07
C ALA A 11 -3.47 4.81 8.46
N ALA A 12 -3.15 4.37 7.25
CA ALA A 12 -3.84 3.25 6.59
C ALA A 12 -3.61 1.94 7.36
N HIS A 13 -2.36 1.71 7.79
CA HIS A 13 -2.00 0.61 8.69
C HIS A 13 -2.75 0.70 10.03
N HIS A 14 -2.80 1.88 10.67
CA HIS A 14 -3.53 2.10 11.93
C HIS A 14 -5.02 1.76 11.79
N LEU A 15 -5.63 2.14 10.66
CA LEU A 15 -7.02 1.85 10.34
C LEU A 15 -7.25 0.47 9.71
N ARG A 16 -6.20 -0.32 9.45
CA ARG A 16 -6.26 -1.63 8.75
C ARG A 16 -7.07 -1.56 7.45
N VAL A 17 -6.76 -0.58 6.61
CA VAL A 17 -7.33 -0.36 5.27
C VAL A 17 -6.22 -0.02 4.28
N SER A 18 -6.52 -0.02 2.99
CA SER A 18 -5.57 0.41 1.95
C SER A 18 -5.37 1.94 1.95
N VAL A 19 -4.22 2.37 1.42
CA VAL A 19 -3.89 3.80 1.27
C VAL A 19 -4.87 4.49 0.31
N GLU A 20 -5.28 3.81 -0.75
CA GLU A 20 -6.26 4.32 -1.71
C GLU A 20 -7.62 4.55 -1.05
N PHE A 21 -8.05 3.63 -0.17
CA PHE A 21 -9.28 3.82 0.60
C PHE A 21 -9.16 5.03 1.53
N LEU A 22 -8.01 5.21 2.18
CA LEU A 22 -7.76 6.36 3.05
C LEU A 22 -7.80 7.69 2.28
N ARG A 23 -7.14 7.77 1.12
CA ARG A 23 -7.18 8.94 0.21
C ARG A 23 -8.60 9.26 -0.25
N TYR A 24 -9.39 8.23 -0.55
CA TYR A 24 -10.80 8.46 -0.85
C TYR A 24 -11.54 9.10 0.34
N CYS A 25 -11.24 8.68 1.57
CA CYS A 25 -11.89 9.22 2.77
C CYS A 25 -11.53 10.67 3.09
N THR A 26 -10.36 11.15 2.63
CA THR A 26 -9.99 12.57 2.75
C THR A 26 -10.68 13.42 1.69
N ALA A 27 -10.88 12.90 0.49
CA ALA A 27 -11.51 13.61 -0.62
C ALA A 27 -13.05 13.54 -0.63
N ARG A 28 -13.63 12.44 -0.16
CA ARG A 28 -15.06 12.11 -0.33
C ARG A 28 -15.68 11.47 0.90
N ARG A 29 -16.96 11.79 1.12
CA ARG A 29 -17.75 11.23 2.22
C ARG A 29 -18.25 9.86 1.83
N LEU A 30 -17.99 8.86 2.67
CA LEU A 30 -18.45 7.49 2.43
C LEU A 30 -19.97 7.30 2.60
N LYS A 31 -20.65 8.15 3.38
CA LYS A 31 -22.09 8.09 3.59
C LYS A 31 -22.75 9.47 3.50
N PRO A 32 -24.02 9.57 3.04
CA PRO A 32 -24.75 10.82 3.05
C PRO A 32 -24.88 11.42 4.45
N GLY A 33 -24.52 12.69 4.59
CA GLY A 33 -24.43 13.36 5.90
C GLY A 33 -23.27 12.91 6.78
N GLY A 34 -22.35 12.08 6.26
CA GLY A 34 -21.10 11.73 6.93
C GLY A 34 -20.07 12.86 6.91
N ARG A 35 -18.89 12.58 7.48
CA ARG A 35 -17.75 13.50 7.47
C ARG A 35 -16.61 12.99 6.59
N LEU A 36 -15.72 13.89 6.21
CA LEU A 36 -14.41 13.55 5.64
C LEU A 36 -13.44 13.20 6.78
N LEU A 37 -12.44 12.39 6.47
CA LEU A 37 -11.24 12.30 7.28
C LEU A 37 -10.44 13.59 7.11
N LYS A 38 -10.03 14.20 8.21
CA LYS A 38 -9.28 15.45 8.19
C LYS A 38 -7.79 15.21 8.29
N GLU A 39 -7.07 15.90 7.42
CA GLU A 39 -5.62 16.04 7.49
C GLU A 39 -5.27 17.19 8.45
N GLU A 40 -4.22 17.03 9.26
CA GLU A 40 -3.66 18.10 10.09
C GLU A 40 -2.81 19.05 9.23
N SER A 41 -1.98 18.47 8.38
CA SER A 41 -1.24 19.07 7.29
C SER A 41 -1.29 18.11 6.11
N THR A 42 -0.96 18.57 4.91
CA THR A 42 -0.98 17.73 3.71
C THR A 42 -0.27 16.40 3.97
N GLY A 43 -1.00 15.30 3.84
CA GLY A 43 -0.46 13.96 4.02
C GLY A 43 -0.39 13.43 5.45
N HIS A 44 -0.84 14.17 6.46
CA HIS A 44 -0.64 13.83 7.87
C HIS A 44 -1.93 13.82 8.69
N PHE A 45 -2.00 12.87 9.61
CA PHE A 45 -3.19 12.55 10.39
C PHE A 45 -2.86 12.43 11.87
N ARG A 46 -3.63 13.12 12.71
CA ARG A 46 -3.61 12.87 14.14
C ARG A 46 -4.26 11.53 14.45
N LYS A 47 -3.67 10.76 15.38
CA LYS A 47 -4.26 9.51 15.86
C LYS A 47 -5.69 9.69 16.36
N SER A 48 -5.97 10.74 17.13
CA SER A 48 -7.32 11.02 17.63
C SER A 48 -8.35 11.20 16.50
N GLU A 49 -7.96 11.87 15.41
CA GLU A 49 -8.82 12.07 14.24
C GLU A 49 -9.07 10.77 13.48
N LEU A 50 -8.06 9.89 13.35
CA LEU A 50 -8.23 8.56 12.77
C LEU A 50 -9.18 7.70 13.61
N ASP A 51 -8.98 7.66 14.93
CA ASP A 51 -9.83 6.91 15.85
C ASP A 51 -11.29 7.41 15.79
N ASP A 52 -11.49 8.74 15.87
CA ASP A 52 -12.81 9.36 15.77
C ASP A 52 -13.48 9.13 14.41
N PHE A 53 -12.68 9.10 13.33
CA PHE A 53 -13.20 8.82 11.99
C PHE A 53 -13.61 7.35 11.86
N ASN A 54 -12.79 6.42 12.35
CA ASN A 54 -13.11 5.01 12.39
C ASN A 54 -14.41 4.75 13.17
N ASP A 55 -14.52 5.32 14.37
CA ASP A 55 -15.74 5.25 15.18
C ASP A 55 -16.96 5.80 14.43
N HIS A 56 -16.79 6.91 13.70
CA HIS A 56 -17.85 7.46 12.85
C HIS A 56 -18.29 6.50 11.74
N LEU A 57 -17.38 5.77 11.12
CA LEU A 57 -17.69 4.77 10.09
C LEU A 57 -18.42 3.56 10.67
N TRP A 58 -18.12 3.19 11.92
CA TRP A 58 -18.80 2.10 12.64
C TRP A 58 -20.22 2.42 13.07
N GLN A 59 -20.59 3.70 13.17
CA GLN A 59 -21.96 4.13 13.43
C GLN A 59 -22.93 3.66 12.34
N GLU A 60 -24.21 3.58 12.68
CA GLU A 60 -25.29 3.20 11.75
C GLU A 60 -25.29 4.04 10.45
N TRP A 61 -25.52 3.33 9.34
CA TRP A 61 -25.73 3.86 7.99
C TRP A 61 -27.21 3.71 7.65
N LYS A 62 -27.83 4.81 7.22
CA LYS A 62 -29.24 4.81 6.83
C LYS A 62 -29.49 4.04 5.53
N GLU A 63 -28.47 3.93 4.69
CA GLU A 63 -28.57 3.33 3.37
C GLU A 63 -28.08 1.88 3.36
N ARG A 64 -28.81 1.03 2.65
CA ARG A 64 -28.42 -0.37 2.44
C ARG A 64 -27.34 -0.51 1.36
N THR A 65 -27.24 0.46 0.46
CA THR A 65 -26.25 0.47 -0.62
C THR A 65 -24.86 0.65 -0.03
N ILE A 66 -23.93 -0.20 -0.48
CA ILE A 66 -22.52 -0.14 -0.11
C ILE A 66 -21.83 0.76 -1.15
N PRO A 67 -21.06 1.79 -0.75
CA PRO A 67 -20.30 2.61 -1.69
C PRO A 67 -19.32 1.77 -2.52
N ASP A 68 -19.06 2.21 -3.74
CA ASP A 68 -18.13 1.51 -4.65
C ASP A 68 -16.73 1.41 -4.05
N GLU A 69 -16.27 2.42 -3.33
CA GLU A 69 -14.95 2.38 -2.69
C GLU A 69 -14.85 1.31 -1.59
N VAL A 70 -15.91 1.13 -0.80
CA VAL A 70 -15.97 0.01 0.16
C VAL A 70 -15.94 -1.32 -0.58
N THR A 71 -16.60 -1.40 -1.75
CA THR A 71 -16.55 -2.63 -2.57
C THR A 71 -15.15 -2.87 -3.14
N ARG A 72 -14.46 -1.84 -3.60
CA ARG A 72 -13.06 -1.92 -4.06
C ARG A 72 -12.15 -2.40 -2.94
N GLU A 73 -12.32 -1.86 -1.74
CA GLU A 73 -11.54 -2.28 -0.58
C GLU A 73 -11.73 -3.75 -0.24
N LEU A 74 -12.98 -4.23 -0.21
CA LEU A 74 -13.28 -5.65 -0.01
C LEU A 74 -12.71 -6.55 -1.12
N ASN A 75 -12.59 -6.04 -2.35
CA ASN A 75 -11.96 -6.75 -3.45
C ASN A 75 -10.44 -6.85 -3.25
N ARG A 76 -9.78 -5.78 -2.79
CA ARG A 76 -8.34 -5.79 -2.42
C ARG A 76 -8.08 -6.80 -1.31
N GLU A 77 -8.82 -6.70 -0.21
CA GLU A 77 -8.71 -7.62 0.94
C GLU A 77 -8.85 -9.10 0.56
N SER A 78 -9.75 -9.40 -0.37
CA SER A 78 -10.05 -10.77 -0.79
C SER A 78 -9.29 -11.22 -2.04
N GLN A 79 -8.50 -10.33 -2.65
CA GLN A 79 -7.78 -10.54 -3.92
C GLN A 79 -8.71 -11.11 -5.02
N GLY A 80 -9.92 -10.56 -5.13
CA GLY A 80 -10.92 -11.02 -6.10
C GLY A 80 -11.50 -12.42 -5.82
N ARG A 81 -11.18 -13.07 -4.69
CA ARG A 81 -11.65 -14.41 -4.32
C ARG A 81 -12.76 -14.38 -3.24
N CYS A 82 -13.34 -15.54 -2.94
CA CYS A 82 -14.21 -15.70 -1.78
C CYS A 82 -13.38 -15.55 -0.49
N GLY A 83 -13.77 -14.65 0.42
CA GLY A 83 -13.08 -14.41 1.68
C GLY A 83 -13.07 -15.61 2.64
N HIS A 84 -13.98 -16.57 2.48
CA HIS A 84 -14.02 -17.78 3.30
C HIS A 84 -13.32 -18.98 2.62
N CYS A 85 -13.83 -19.44 1.47
CA CYS A 85 -13.32 -20.65 0.82
C CYS A 85 -12.20 -20.40 -0.21
N ARG A 86 -11.81 -19.13 -0.44
CA ARG A 86 -10.76 -18.69 -1.36
C ARG A 86 -10.93 -19.10 -2.84
N ARG A 87 -12.07 -19.70 -3.22
CA ARG A 87 -12.39 -19.97 -4.62
C ARG A 87 -12.56 -18.66 -5.41
N THR A 88 -11.99 -18.60 -6.61
CA THR A 88 -12.23 -17.53 -7.58
C THR A 88 -13.65 -17.67 -8.13
N THR A 89 -14.39 -16.58 -8.14
CA THR A 89 -15.72 -16.53 -8.75
C THR A 89 -16.09 -15.10 -9.10
N GLU A 90 -16.73 -14.92 -10.25
CA GLU A 90 -17.27 -13.63 -10.69
C GLU A 90 -18.47 -13.20 -9.84
N ARG A 91 -19.21 -14.17 -9.27
CA ARG A 91 -20.47 -13.93 -8.56
C ARG A 91 -20.28 -14.00 -7.06
N THR A 92 -19.67 -12.97 -6.51
CA THR A 92 -19.59 -12.79 -5.05
C THR A 92 -20.67 -11.86 -4.52
N LYS A 93 -21.16 -12.20 -3.32
CA LYS A 93 -22.04 -11.38 -2.52
C LYS A 93 -21.24 -10.78 -1.36
N ARG A 94 -21.75 -9.68 -0.81
CA ARG A 94 -21.21 -9.04 0.40
C ARG A 94 -22.09 -9.42 1.58
N ALA A 95 -21.48 -9.87 2.68
CA ALA A 95 -22.18 -10.21 3.91
C ALA A 95 -21.70 -9.32 5.05
N HIS A 96 -22.63 -8.90 5.91
CA HIS A 96 -22.29 -8.29 7.20
C HIS A 96 -21.80 -9.37 8.16
N ILE A 97 -20.68 -9.11 8.82
CA ILE A 97 -20.13 -9.97 9.86
C ILE A 97 -21.04 -9.87 11.08
N ASP A 98 -21.15 -8.69 11.67
CA ASP A 98 -22.04 -8.44 12.81
C ASP A 98 -23.45 -8.09 12.29
N ARG A 99 -24.31 -9.11 12.23
CA ARG A 99 -25.65 -9.06 11.61
C ARG A 99 -26.70 -8.43 12.53
N LYS A 100 -27.47 -7.49 11.98
CA LYS A 100 -28.54 -6.73 12.68
C LYS A 100 -29.57 -7.61 13.42
N ASP A 101 -29.96 -8.75 12.85
CA ASP A 101 -31.11 -9.53 13.37
C ASP A 101 -30.73 -10.83 14.11
N LEU A 102 -29.52 -11.34 13.94
CA LEU A 102 -29.07 -12.58 14.58
C LEU A 102 -28.25 -12.31 15.86
N GLU A 103 -27.64 -11.14 15.97
CA GLU A 103 -26.74 -10.77 17.07
C GLU A 103 -27.22 -9.55 17.84
N ARG A 104 -28.54 -9.34 17.92
CA ARG A 104 -29.20 -8.19 18.62
C ARG A 104 -28.77 -7.95 20.08
N LYS A 105 -28.03 -8.86 20.69
CA LYS A 105 -27.45 -8.69 22.04
C LYS A 105 -26.00 -8.19 22.04
N LYS A 106 -25.32 -8.08 20.89
CA LYS A 106 -23.90 -7.73 20.77
C LYS A 106 -23.59 -6.67 19.70
N ALA A 107 -24.42 -6.50 18.67
CA ALA A 107 -24.18 -5.48 17.66
C ALA A 107 -24.46 -4.06 18.23
N PRO A 108 -23.53 -3.10 18.11
CA PRO A 108 -23.66 -1.76 18.70
C PRO A 108 -24.63 -0.83 17.94
N TYR A 109 -25.18 -1.25 16.80
CA TYR A 109 -26.02 -0.42 15.92
C TYR A 109 -27.37 -1.09 15.60
N LYS A 110 -28.41 -0.26 15.42
CA LYS A 110 -29.79 -0.72 15.13
C LYS A 110 -30.09 -0.82 13.63
N GLY A 111 -29.18 -0.39 12.75
CA GLY A 111 -29.32 -0.41 11.30
C GLY A 111 -28.19 -1.15 10.57
N TRP A 112 -27.87 -0.69 9.36
CA TRP A 112 -26.78 -1.25 8.56
C TRP A 112 -25.46 -0.60 8.98
N CYS A 113 -24.37 -1.37 9.00
CA CYS A 113 -23.03 -0.81 9.16
C CYS A 113 -22.19 -1.26 7.96
N GLN A 114 -21.90 -0.33 7.05
CA GLN A 114 -21.16 -0.61 5.81
C GLN A 114 -19.66 -0.38 5.98
N HIS A 115 -19.17 -0.37 7.22
CA HIS A 115 -17.74 -0.33 7.49
C HIS A 115 -17.06 -1.51 6.78
N PRO A 116 -15.94 -1.31 6.05
CA PRO A 116 -15.22 -2.41 5.38
C PRO A 116 -14.93 -3.57 6.33
N HIS A 117 -14.47 -3.28 7.55
CA HIS A 117 -14.23 -4.29 8.59
C HIS A 117 -15.46 -5.09 9.04
N ASN A 118 -16.68 -4.57 8.87
CA ASN A 118 -17.92 -5.30 9.16
C ASN A 118 -18.45 -6.07 7.93
N LEU A 119 -17.76 -6.00 6.80
CA LEU A 119 -18.17 -6.64 5.57
C LEU A 119 -17.15 -7.69 5.14
N ILE A 120 -17.64 -8.75 4.51
CA ILE A 120 -16.81 -9.76 3.86
C ILE A 120 -17.41 -10.14 2.51
N ARG A 121 -16.53 -10.41 1.54
CA ARG A 121 -16.90 -10.89 0.21
C ARG A 121 -16.97 -12.42 0.22
N LEU A 122 -18.10 -13.01 -0.18
CA LEU A 122 -18.33 -14.46 -0.17
C LEU A 122 -18.85 -14.93 -1.54
N CYS A 123 -18.50 -16.14 -1.97
CA CYS A 123 -19.20 -16.78 -3.09
C CYS A 123 -20.66 -17.09 -2.69
N GLY A 124 -21.54 -17.29 -3.68
CA GLY A 124 -22.95 -17.58 -3.42
C GLY A 124 -23.17 -18.75 -2.45
N GLU A 125 -22.41 -19.83 -2.58
CA GLU A 125 -22.49 -21.00 -1.70
C GLU A 125 -22.14 -20.68 -0.24
N CYS A 126 -21.02 -19.98 0.00
CA CYS A 126 -20.61 -19.59 1.36
C CYS A 126 -21.56 -18.54 1.94
N HIS A 127 -22.05 -17.62 1.11
CA HIS A 127 -23.01 -16.60 1.51
C HIS A 127 -24.32 -17.24 1.98
N ASP A 128 -24.88 -18.17 1.20
CA ASP A 128 -26.14 -18.83 1.54
C ASP A 128 -25.99 -19.73 2.79
N ARG A 129 -24.85 -20.43 2.95
CA ARG A 129 -24.54 -21.23 4.16
C ARG A 129 -24.37 -20.37 5.41
N TYR A 130 -23.98 -19.11 5.26
CA TYR A 130 -23.83 -18.16 6.36
C TYR A 130 -25.16 -17.49 6.72
N ASP A 131 -25.94 -17.03 5.74
CA ASP A 131 -27.24 -16.35 5.95
C ASP A 131 -28.35 -17.32 6.37
N HIS A 132 -28.25 -18.59 5.97
CA HIS A 132 -29.25 -19.62 6.26
C HIS A 132 -28.58 -20.85 6.90
N PRO A 133 -28.08 -20.73 8.14
CA PRO A 133 -27.39 -21.83 8.82
C PRO A 133 -28.37 -22.99 9.03
N ARG A 134 -28.14 -24.11 8.32
CA ARG A 134 -28.93 -25.34 8.40
C ARG A 134 -28.00 -26.54 8.48
N GLY A 135 -28.16 -27.35 9.52
CA GLY A 135 -27.39 -28.59 9.70
C GLY A 135 -25.93 -28.34 10.05
N THR A 136 -25.08 -29.36 9.86
CA THR A 136 -23.66 -29.36 10.24
C THR A 136 -22.76 -28.55 9.31
N ASP A 137 -23.24 -28.22 8.11
CA ASP A 137 -22.45 -27.52 7.09
C ASP A 137 -22.62 -25.99 7.15
N SER A 138 -23.31 -25.46 8.15
CA SER A 138 -23.45 -24.02 8.34
C SER A 138 -22.11 -23.35 8.65
N ILE A 139 -21.92 -22.14 8.13
CA ILE A 139 -20.79 -21.29 8.52
C ILE A 139 -21.30 -20.39 9.65
N ASP A 140 -20.62 -20.39 10.79
CA ASP A 140 -20.99 -19.55 11.92
C ASP A 140 -20.29 -18.18 11.89
N HIS A 141 -20.69 -17.31 12.81
CA HIS A 141 -20.13 -15.95 12.94
C HIS A 141 -18.64 -15.97 13.24
N ALA A 142 -18.17 -16.90 14.08
CA ALA A 142 -16.76 -17.00 14.45
C ALA A 142 -15.89 -17.37 13.25
N ALA A 143 -16.35 -18.31 12.42
CA ALA A 143 -15.66 -18.72 11.20
C ALA A 143 -15.59 -17.58 10.17
N ILE A 144 -16.65 -16.79 10.02
CA ILE A 144 -16.63 -15.60 9.15
C ILE A 144 -15.69 -14.52 9.70
N LYS A 145 -15.70 -14.27 11.01
CA LYS A 145 -14.80 -13.29 11.63
C LYS A 145 -13.33 -13.69 11.46
N ASP A 146 -13.00 -14.96 11.65
CA ASP A 146 -11.67 -15.52 11.38
C ASP A 146 -11.28 -15.37 9.90
N SER A 147 -12.21 -15.68 8.99
CA SER A 147 -12.00 -15.52 7.54
C SER A 147 -11.71 -14.06 7.16
N LYS A 148 -12.43 -13.10 7.77
CA LYS A 148 -12.17 -11.67 7.59
C LYS A 148 -10.77 -11.29 8.07
N GLN A 149 -10.38 -11.76 9.26
CA GLN A 149 -9.04 -11.48 9.80
C GLN A 149 -7.93 -12.02 8.89
N LYS A 150 -8.13 -13.20 8.29
CA LYS A 150 -7.20 -13.75 7.28
C LYS A 150 -7.11 -12.85 6.05
N CYS A 151 -8.23 -12.39 5.49
CA CYS A 151 -8.22 -11.46 4.37
C CYS A 151 -7.48 -10.14 4.70
N LEU A 152 -7.75 -9.56 5.88
CA LEU A 152 -7.06 -8.36 6.33
C LEU A 152 -5.55 -8.60 6.53
N ALA A 153 -5.17 -9.75 7.11
CA ALA A 153 -3.76 -10.10 7.29
C ALA A 153 -3.04 -10.23 5.94
N TYR A 154 -3.68 -10.78 4.91
CA TYR A 154 -3.09 -10.80 3.57
C TYR A 154 -2.87 -9.41 3.00
N LEU A 155 -3.91 -8.56 3.01
CA LEU A 155 -3.83 -7.18 2.52
C LEU A 155 -2.74 -6.38 3.25
N MET A 156 -2.64 -6.57 4.56
CA MET A 156 -1.76 -5.78 5.40
C MET A 156 -0.36 -6.37 5.54
N SER A 157 -0.10 -7.62 5.16
CA SER A 157 1.18 -8.29 5.44
C SER A 157 2.42 -7.53 4.93
N ALA A 158 2.37 -7.01 3.70
CA ALA A 158 3.46 -6.20 3.15
C ALA A 158 3.57 -4.83 3.84
N VAL A 159 2.44 -4.16 4.06
CA VAL A 159 2.40 -2.84 4.73
C VAL A 159 2.84 -2.93 6.19
N ASP A 160 2.42 -3.98 6.90
CA ASP A 160 2.79 -4.26 8.30
C ASP A 160 4.31 -4.38 8.43
N LEU A 161 4.92 -5.14 7.53
CA LEU A 161 6.38 -5.30 7.47
C LEU A 161 7.09 -3.98 7.18
N GLU A 162 6.60 -3.20 6.22
CA GLU A 162 7.20 -1.92 5.83
C GLU A 162 7.10 -0.85 6.93
N VAL A 163 5.92 -0.74 7.56
CA VAL A 163 5.71 0.18 8.68
C VAL A 163 6.55 -0.23 9.89
N GLU A 164 6.68 -1.53 10.18
CA GLU A 164 7.54 -2.04 11.25
C GLU A 164 9.01 -1.71 10.99
N ARG A 165 9.52 -2.00 9.78
CA ARG A 165 10.90 -1.69 9.38
C ARG A 165 11.19 -0.19 9.49
N ARG A 166 10.29 0.66 8.99
CA ARG A 166 10.44 2.11 9.10
C ARG A 166 10.45 2.58 10.56
N ARG A 167 9.54 2.06 11.41
CA ARG A 167 9.52 2.38 12.84
C ARG A 167 10.81 1.97 13.54
N MET A 168 11.34 0.79 13.24
CA MET A 168 12.62 0.35 13.79
C MET A 168 13.76 1.31 13.45
N LEU A 169 13.83 1.80 12.19
CA LEU A 169 14.84 2.78 11.78
C LEU A 169 14.62 4.13 12.47
N ARG A 170 13.37 4.57 12.64
CA ARG A 170 12.99 5.80 13.35
C ARG A 170 13.40 5.75 14.82
N ASP A 171 13.06 4.65 15.50
CA ASP A 171 13.40 4.44 16.92
C ASP A 171 14.92 4.45 17.14
N VAL A 172 15.68 3.83 16.23
CA VAL A 172 17.16 3.86 16.26
C VAL A 172 17.68 5.28 16.10
N ALA A 173 17.18 6.03 15.12
CA ALA A 173 17.60 7.42 14.90
C ALA A 173 17.26 8.31 16.09
N ASP A 174 16.06 8.18 16.66
CA ASP A 174 15.60 8.96 17.80
C ASP A 174 16.37 8.64 19.08
N GLN A 175 16.72 7.37 19.30
CA GLN A 175 17.59 6.98 20.41
C GLN A 175 18.98 7.63 20.28
N ILE A 176 19.57 7.64 19.09
CA ILE A 176 20.88 8.26 18.84
C ILE A 176 20.79 9.78 19.01
N ARG A 177 19.73 10.42 18.53
CA ARG A 177 19.45 11.85 18.76
C ARG A 177 19.33 12.16 20.25
N ALA A 178 18.59 11.34 21.00
CA ALA A 178 18.43 11.52 22.44
C ALA A 178 19.78 11.40 23.19
N ASP A 179 20.62 10.44 22.81
CA ASP A 179 21.94 10.25 23.41
C ASP A 179 22.93 11.36 23.03
N ALA A 180 22.89 11.83 21.79
CA ALA A 180 23.67 12.98 21.34
C ALA A 180 23.27 14.24 22.13
N ARG A 181 21.97 14.49 22.31
CA ARG A 181 21.46 15.61 23.13
C ARG A 181 21.93 15.54 24.57
N LYS A 182 21.96 14.35 25.18
CA LYS A 182 22.47 14.15 26.55
C LYS A 182 23.97 14.40 26.65
N THR A 183 24.74 14.01 25.63
CA THR A 183 26.21 14.06 25.65
C THR A 183 26.74 15.45 25.29
N TYR A 184 26.13 16.09 24.30
CA TYR A 184 26.65 17.30 23.65
C TYR A 184 25.76 18.53 23.87
N GLY A 185 24.62 18.40 24.55
CA GLY A 185 23.66 19.47 24.76
C GLY A 185 22.80 19.74 23.51
N ALA A 186 22.32 20.98 23.36
CA ALA A 186 21.49 21.40 22.22
C ALA A 186 22.30 21.65 20.94
N MET A 187 23.41 20.93 20.74
CA MET A 187 24.13 21.01 19.47
C MET A 187 23.29 20.38 18.36
N PRO A 188 23.32 20.93 17.13
CA PRO A 188 22.74 20.28 15.97
C PRO A 188 23.27 18.85 15.89
N PHE A 189 22.40 17.90 15.59
CA PHE A 189 22.68 16.45 15.51
C PHE A 189 23.80 16.06 14.51
N MET A 190 24.40 17.05 13.87
CA MET A 190 25.05 17.04 12.57
C MET A 190 26.59 17.13 12.66
N GLN A 191 27.15 16.88 13.84
CA GLN A 191 28.58 16.71 13.99
C GLN A 191 28.98 15.28 13.60
N THR A 192 30.22 15.11 13.12
CA THR A 192 30.69 13.85 12.51
C THR A 192 30.46 12.60 13.36
N ALA A 193 30.70 12.66 14.68
CA ALA A 193 30.57 11.51 15.57
C ALA A 193 29.12 11.00 15.75
N PRO A 194 28.09 11.86 15.98
CA PRO A 194 26.69 11.46 15.91
C PRO A 194 26.27 10.82 14.59
N THR A 195 26.73 11.36 13.45
CA THR A 195 26.37 10.85 12.12
C THR A 195 26.97 9.48 11.84
N GLU A 196 28.24 9.24 12.23
CA GLU A 196 28.88 7.94 12.10
C GLU A 196 28.13 6.85 12.89
N ARG A 197 27.75 7.16 14.14
CA ARG A 197 26.93 6.27 14.97
C ARG A 197 25.56 5.99 14.35
N LEU A 198 24.94 7.01 13.74
CA LEU A 198 23.66 6.84 13.04
C LEU A 198 23.81 5.87 11.87
N VAL A 199 24.78 6.11 10.98
CA VAL A 199 25.04 5.24 9.82
C VAL A 199 25.31 3.80 10.27
N GLN A 200 26.18 3.59 11.25
CA GLN A 200 26.49 2.26 11.77
C GLN A 200 25.23 1.53 12.30
N ALA A 201 24.40 2.23 13.07
CA ALA A 201 23.20 1.64 13.65
C ALA A 201 22.10 1.36 12.61
N LEU A 202 21.90 2.28 11.66
CA LEU A 202 20.95 2.08 10.56
C LEU A 202 21.42 0.94 9.64
N THR A 203 22.71 0.89 9.30
CA THR A 203 23.29 -0.22 8.52
C THR A 203 23.09 -1.57 9.20
N ALA A 204 23.35 -1.67 10.51
CA ALA A 204 23.13 -2.90 11.27
C ALA A 204 21.64 -3.30 11.31
N THR A 205 20.75 -2.31 11.47
CA THR A 205 19.29 -2.53 11.49
C THR A 205 18.79 -2.99 10.12
N THR A 206 19.22 -2.33 9.04
CA THR A 206 18.91 -2.72 7.66
C THR A 206 19.44 -4.12 7.33
N GLY A 207 20.64 -4.48 7.80
CA GLY A 207 21.16 -5.84 7.64
C GLY A 207 20.29 -6.90 8.32
N SER A 208 19.61 -6.56 9.42
CA SER A 208 18.65 -7.46 10.08
C SER A 208 17.38 -7.70 9.28
N PHE A 209 17.08 -6.84 8.30
CA PHE A 209 15.96 -7.00 7.37
C PHE A 209 16.28 -7.96 6.21
N GLY A 210 17.51 -8.46 6.13
CA GLY A 210 17.99 -9.32 5.05
C GLY A 210 18.52 -8.55 3.82
N VAL A 211 18.73 -7.23 3.95
CA VAL A 211 19.30 -6.39 2.89
C VAL A 211 20.82 -6.48 2.89
N ASP A 212 21.43 -6.65 1.72
CA ASP A 212 22.89 -6.59 1.60
C ASP A 212 23.39 -5.16 1.80
N VAL A 213 24.19 -4.98 2.85
CA VAL A 213 24.78 -3.70 3.25
C VAL A 213 26.31 -3.77 3.28
N SER A 214 26.90 -4.83 2.72
CA SER A 214 28.35 -5.07 2.78
C SER A 214 29.19 -4.01 2.07
N SER A 215 28.60 -3.27 1.13
CA SER A 215 29.23 -2.18 0.37
C SER A 215 29.06 -0.79 1.00
N ILE A 216 28.27 -0.65 2.06
CA ILE A 216 27.97 0.66 2.67
C ILE A 216 29.14 1.11 3.54
N ASP A 217 29.74 2.25 3.19
CA ASP A 217 30.74 2.90 4.03
C ASP A 217 30.09 3.37 5.34
N THR A 218 30.62 2.90 6.47
CA THR A 218 30.12 3.22 7.81
C THR A 218 30.85 4.40 8.45
N GLY A 219 31.75 5.07 7.72
CA GLY A 219 32.48 6.27 8.14
C GLY A 219 31.60 7.51 8.38
N GLY A 220 30.30 7.42 8.13
CA GLY A 220 29.32 8.49 8.37
C GLY A 220 29.01 9.34 7.13
N GLY A 221 28.14 10.34 7.32
CA GLY A 221 27.79 11.32 6.28
C GLY A 221 26.51 11.01 5.50
N ALA A 222 26.06 12.00 4.72
CA ALA A 222 24.84 11.91 3.91
C ALA A 222 24.98 10.88 2.78
N GLU A 223 26.17 10.75 2.18
CA GLU A 223 26.43 9.80 1.09
C GLU A 223 26.19 8.34 1.51
N ALA A 224 26.66 7.96 2.70
CA ALA A 224 26.43 6.63 3.26
C ALA A 224 24.94 6.35 3.51
N LEU A 225 24.19 7.35 3.99
CA LEU A 225 22.74 7.25 4.19
C LEU A 225 22.01 7.15 2.84
N THR A 226 22.41 7.93 1.83
CA THR A 226 21.85 7.83 0.48
C THR A 226 22.08 6.44 -0.12
N ALA A 227 23.29 5.89 0.00
CA ALA A 227 23.60 4.54 -0.45
C ALA A 227 22.77 3.48 0.29
N LEU A 228 22.64 3.61 1.62
CA LEU A 228 21.81 2.71 2.42
C LEU A 228 20.32 2.78 2.02
N GLY A 229 19.81 3.99 1.74
CA GLY A 229 18.47 4.19 1.20
C GLY A 229 18.29 3.57 -0.19
N GLY A 230 19.34 3.57 -1.03
CA GLY A 230 19.39 2.85 -2.30
C GLY A 230 19.23 1.33 -2.11
N SER A 231 20.01 0.72 -1.21
CA SER A 231 19.93 -0.71 -0.90
C SER A 231 18.56 -1.14 -0.36
N LEU A 232 17.87 -0.27 0.38
CA LEU A 232 16.51 -0.51 0.86
C LEU A 232 15.45 -0.33 -0.24
N GLY A 233 15.72 0.45 -1.29
CA GLY A 233 14.70 0.98 -2.21
C GLY A 233 13.77 -0.08 -2.82
N PHE A 234 14.32 -1.23 -3.18
CA PHE A 234 13.56 -2.32 -3.80
C PHE A 234 12.79 -3.18 -2.79
N THR A 235 13.35 -3.42 -1.61
CA THR A 235 12.79 -4.37 -0.63
C THR A 235 11.98 -3.71 0.46
N SER A 236 12.21 -2.41 0.68
CA SER A 236 11.58 -1.62 1.72
C SER A 236 11.48 -0.13 1.39
N PRO A 237 10.56 0.26 0.48
CA PRO A 237 10.47 1.63 -0.02
C PRO A 237 10.20 2.68 1.08
N LEU A 238 9.40 2.34 2.10
CA LEU A 238 9.11 3.28 3.20
C LEU A 238 10.32 3.47 4.11
N ALA A 239 11.02 2.37 4.41
CA ALA A 239 12.29 2.41 5.13
C ALA A 239 13.35 3.19 4.35
N ALA A 240 13.44 2.99 3.04
CA ALA A 240 14.34 3.71 2.15
C ALA A 240 14.08 5.22 2.16
N ALA A 241 12.80 5.63 2.04
CA ALA A 241 12.40 7.02 2.13
C ALA A 241 12.82 7.66 3.47
N GLN A 242 12.62 6.94 4.57
CA GLN A 242 13.01 7.39 5.90
C GLN A 242 14.53 7.61 6.02
N VAL A 243 15.34 6.69 5.47
CA VAL A 243 16.80 6.83 5.46
C VAL A 243 17.26 7.98 4.57
N ARG A 244 16.62 8.19 3.41
CA ARG A 244 16.88 9.35 2.55
C ARG A 244 16.54 10.68 3.23
N ALA A 245 15.45 10.73 4.01
CA ALA A 245 15.13 11.90 4.81
C ALA A 245 16.23 12.20 5.85
N TYR A 246 16.83 11.17 6.47
CA TYR A 246 18.01 11.36 7.33
C TYR A 246 19.24 11.82 6.55
N ALA A 247 19.46 11.31 5.34
CA ALA A 247 20.55 11.78 4.47
C ALA A 247 20.41 13.28 4.17
N HIS A 248 19.19 13.72 3.82
CA HIS A 248 18.88 15.11 3.57
C HIS A 248 19.05 15.97 4.82
N GLU A 249 18.56 15.50 5.97
CA GLU A 249 18.80 16.18 7.26
C GLU A 249 20.31 16.37 7.43
N VAL A 250 21.11 15.29 7.31
CA VAL A 250 22.59 15.28 7.39
C VAL A 250 23.29 16.21 6.40
N GLN A 251 22.71 16.44 5.23
CA GLN A 251 23.27 17.32 4.23
C GLN A 251 22.97 18.81 4.50
N THR A 252 21.78 19.11 5.01
CA THR A 252 21.25 20.49 5.01
C THR A 252 21.38 21.20 6.35
N GLY A 253 21.41 20.47 7.46
CA GLY A 253 21.24 21.08 8.79
C GLY A 253 19.79 21.11 9.25
N ASP A 254 18.85 20.97 8.30
CA ASP A 254 17.44 21.15 8.53
C ASP A 254 16.82 19.81 8.88
N GLN A 255 16.09 19.78 9.99
CA GLN A 255 15.21 18.65 10.25
C GLN A 255 14.19 18.64 9.12
N VAL A 256 14.20 17.58 8.32
CA VAL A 256 13.11 17.31 7.40
C VAL A 256 11.90 17.09 8.31
N GLU A 257 10.99 18.06 8.36
CA GLU A 257 9.63 17.79 8.82
C GLU A 257 9.15 16.61 7.98
N GLU A 258 8.77 15.50 8.61
CA GLU A 258 8.12 14.38 7.92
C GLU A 258 7.02 15.02 7.04
N GLY A 259 7.24 15.06 5.71
CA GLY A 259 6.58 16.10 4.93
C GLY A 259 7.14 16.43 3.55
N GLU A 260 8.24 15.81 3.09
CA GLU A 260 8.51 15.85 1.65
C GLU A 260 7.33 15.19 0.94
N GLU A 261 6.58 16.03 0.21
CA GLU A 261 5.45 15.65 -0.63
C GLU A 261 5.90 14.53 -1.56
N TRP A 262 5.56 13.29 -1.21
CA TRP A 262 5.30 12.30 -2.23
C TRP A 262 4.05 12.79 -2.96
N LYS A 263 4.26 13.57 -4.02
CA LYS A 263 3.27 13.70 -5.07
C LYS A 263 3.16 12.34 -5.71
N TYR A 264 2.22 11.56 -5.20
CA TYR A 264 1.55 10.57 -6.03
C TYR A 264 1.06 11.35 -7.25
N ILE A 265 1.72 11.10 -8.39
CA ILE A 265 1.12 11.44 -9.66
C ILE A 265 -0.12 10.56 -9.68
N GLU A 266 -1.31 11.15 -9.51
CA GLU A 266 -2.52 10.52 -10.01
C GLU A 266 -2.21 10.25 -11.48
N ILE A 267 -1.83 9.01 -11.79
CA ILE A 267 -2.06 8.51 -13.13
C ILE A 267 -3.58 8.52 -13.18
N PRO A 268 -4.21 9.40 -13.96
CA PRO A 268 -5.64 9.27 -14.18
C PRO A 268 -5.91 7.83 -14.64
N PRO A 269 -7.15 7.33 -14.68
CA PRO A 269 -7.44 6.22 -15.56
C PRO A 269 -7.17 6.72 -16.99
N GLU A 270 -5.90 6.74 -17.39
CA GLU A 270 -5.50 7.03 -18.74
C GLU A 270 -6.01 5.86 -19.59
N PRO A 271 -6.42 6.13 -20.83
CA PRO A 271 -7.12 5.16 -21.66
C PRO A 271 -6.32 3.87 -21.97
N GLY A 272 -5.05 3.78 -21.59
CA GLY A 272 -4.13 2.73 -22.02
C GLY A 272 -4.07 1.45 -21.17
N ILE A 273 -4.59 1.43 -19.94
CA ILE A 273 -4.52 0.21 -19.10
C ILE A 273 -5.76 -0.65 -19.34
N CYS A 274 -5.61 -1.73 -20.12
CA CYS A 274 -6.72 -2.60 -20.46
C CYS A 274 -6.95 -3.66 -19.37
N ALA A 275 -8.00 -3.46 -18.57
CA ALA A 275 -8.45 -4.43 -17.57
C ALA A 275 -9.30 -5.54 -18.23
N SER A 276 -8.67 -6.48 -18.94
CA SER A 276 -9.36 -7.71 -19.37
C SER A 276 -8.65 -8.96 -18.88
N HIS A 277 -9.26 -9.59 -17.87
CA HIS A 277 -9.06 -10.96 -17.37
C HIS A 277 -7.60 -11.35 -17.03
N ASP A 278 -7.39 -11.62 -15.74
CA ASP A 278 -6.16 -12.13 -15.09
C ASP A 278 -5.00 -11.13 -14.81
N GLY A 279 -5.09 -9.87 -15.25
CA GLY A 279 -4.14 -8.81 -14.88
C GLY A 279 -4.42 -7.50 -15.60
N ASN A 280 -3.74 -6.41 -15.21
CA ASN A 280 -3.67 -5.20 -16.02
C ASN A 280 -2.59 -5.44 -17.08
N CYS A 281 -2.94 -5.66 -18.35
CA CYS A 281 -1.92 -5.82 -19.40
C CYS A 281 -1.64 -4.47 -20.06
N ALA A 282 -0.36 -4.15 -20.31
CA ALA A 282 0.05 -2.96 -21.05
C ALA A 282 1.11 -3.31 -22.10
N CYS A 283 1.04 -2.64 -23.27
CA CYS A 283 2.12 -2.67 -24.25
C CYS A 283 3.13 -1.60 -23.89
N ILE A 284 4.41 -1.98 -23.83
CA ILE A 284 5.52 -1.04 -23.61
C ILE A 284 6.00 -0.54 -24.96
N ASP A 285 6.11 0.78 -25.11
CA ASP A 285 6.65 1.43 -26.30
C ASP A 285 8.18 1.54 -26.19
N SER A 286 8.65 2.07 -25.07
CA SER A 286 10.07 2.24 -24.79
C SER A 286 10.38 2.16 -23.30
N TYR A 287 11.65 1.97 -22.95
CA TYR A 287 12.13 2.18 -21.58
C TYR A 287 13.47 2.89 -21.58
N THR A 288 13.73 3.68 -20.53
CA THR A 288 15.01 4.34 -20.27
C THR A 288 15.60 3.80 -18.97
N CYS A 289 16.83 3.30 -19.01
CA CYS A 289 17.54 2.88 -17.80
C CYS A 289 18.06 4.09 -17.04
N LEU A 290 17.66 4.24 -15.78
CA LEU A 290 18.06 5.37 -14.94
C LEU A 290 19.52 5.27 -14.47
N ASP A 291 20.12 4.08 -14.51
CA ASP A 291 21.50 3.86 -14.06
C ASP A 291 22.53 4.11 -15.17
N CYS A 292 22.25 3.73 -16.42
CA CYS A 292 23.19 3.89 -17.54
C CYS A 292 22.70 4.80 -18.67
N GLY A 293 21.43 5.23 -18.65
CA GLY A 293 20.82 6.08 -19.67
C GLY A 293 20.45 5.37 -20.97
N GLU A 294 20.60 4.05 -21.04
CA GLU A 294 20.27 3.27 -22.24
C GLU A 294 18.76 3.28 -22.50
N VAL A 295 18.37 3.57 -23.74
CA VAL A 295 16.97 3.54 -24.19
C VAL A 295 16.75 2.26 -24.98
N GLY A 296 15.91 1.37 -24.47
CA GLY A 296 15.52 0.14 -25.16
C GLY A 296 14.15 0.27 -25.81
N TYR A 297 14.00 -0.40 -26.95
CA TYR A 297 12.73 -0.53 -27.66
C TYR A 297 12.35 -1.99 -27.74
N THR A 298 11.16 -2.32 -27.25
CA THR A 298 10.68 -3.70 -27.26
C THR A 298 10.01 -3.97 -28.61
N GLY A 299 10.83 -4.11 -29.66
CA GLY A 299 10.42 -4.05 -31.07
C GLY A 299 9.39 -5.07 -31.59
N GLU A 300 8.72 -5.86 -30.74
CA GLU A 300 7.61 -6.75 -31.09
C GLU A 300 6.65 -6.85 -29.90
N GLU A 301 5.41 -6.34 -30.03
CA GLU A 301 4.29 -6.30 -29.05
C GLU A 301 4.48 -7.16 -27.78
N PRO A 302 5.34 -6.81 -26.81
CA PRO A 302 5.45 -7.61 -25.62
C PRO A 302 4.33 -7.14 -24.71
N THR A 303 3.38 -8.03 -24.51
CA THR A 303 2.33 -7.79 -23.53
C THR A 303 2.96 -7.97 -22.16
N ALA A 304 3.23 -6.88 -21.46
CA ALA A 304 3.65 -6.95 -20.07
C ALA A 304 2.40 -7.11 -19.19
N VAL A 305 2.47 -8.05 -18.25
CA VAL A 305 1.54 -8.06 -17.12
C VAL A 305 2.01 -6.97 -16.18
N VAL A 306 1.19 -5.95 -15.99
CA VAL A 306 1.49 -4.85 -15.09
C VAL A 306 0.87 -5.16 -13.74
N GLU A 307 1.72 -5.39 -12.76
CA GLU A 307 1.30 -5.53 -11.38
C GLU A 307 1.43 -4.17 -10.69
N ASP A 308 0.38 -3.77 -9.98
CA ASP A 308 0.42 -2.62 -9.09
C ASP A 308 1.10 -3.05 -7.79
N GLU A 309 2.35 -2.64 -7.62
CA GLU A 309 3.09 -2.78 -6.38
C GLU A 309 3.28 -1.41 -5.74
N ASN A 310 2.48 -1.11 -4.72
CA ASN A 310 2.57 0.13 -3.95
C ASN A 310 2.37 1.42 -4.77
N GLY A 311 1.49 1.38 -5.78
CA GLY A 311 1.20 2.53 -6.65
C GLY A 311 2.22 2.72 -7.77
N LEU A 312 3.17 1.80 -7.92
CA LEU A 312 4.06 1.69 -9.07
C LEU A 312 3.58 0.55 -9.96
N LEU A 313 3.46 0.85 -11.25
CA LEU A 313 3.16 -0.14 -12.27
C LEU A 313 4.45 -0.87 -12.64
N ILE A 314 4.59 -2.11 -12.19
CA ILE A 314 5.75 -2.94 -12.50
C ILE A 314 5.39 -3.87 -13.67
N PRO A 315 6.04 -3.71 -14.83
CA PRO A 315 5.82 -4.60 -15.95
C PRO A 315 6.60 -5.91 -15.80
N TRP A 316 5.88 -7.02 -15.91
CA TRP A 316 6.41 -8.37 -15.95
C TRP A 316 6.28 -8.93 -17.37
N PHE A 317 7.36 -9.52 -17.87
CA PHE A 317 7.40 -10.12 -19.20
C PHE A 317 7.40 -11.63 -19.05
N GLU A 318 6.46 -12.30 -19.72
CA GLU A 318 6.53 -13.74 -19.88
C GLU A 318 7.55 -14.06 -20.96
N ASP A 319 8.58 -14.85 -20.62
CA ASP A 319 9.48 -15.38 -21.63
C ASP A 319 8.79 -16.50 -22.45
N ALA A 320 9.47 -17.01 -23.49
CA ALA A 320 8.93 -18.09 -24.33
C ALA A 320 8.64 -19.41 -23.57
N ARG A 321 8.97 -19.49 -22.28
CA ARG A 321 8.73 -20.63 -21.39
C ARG A 321 7.59 -20.38 -20.41
N GLY A 322 6.99 -19.19 -20.41
CA GLY A 322 5.94 -18.78 -19.50
C GLY A 322 6.45 -18.36 -18.12
N ASP A 323 7.75 -18.07 -17.98
CA ASP A 323 8.32 -17.55 -16.74
C ASP A 323 8.23 -16.01 -16.77
N SER A 324 7.57 -15.43 -15.75
CA SER A 324 7.46 -13.97 -15.59
C SER A 324 8.74 -13.40 -15.00
N ASN A 325 9.41 -12.51 -15.71
CA ASN A 325 10.61 -11.82 -15.24
C ASN A 325 10.42 -10.30 -15.27
N PRO A 326 10.98 -9.55 -14.30
CA PRO A 326 10.97 -8.10 -14.35
C PRO A 326 11.82 -7.63 -15.53
N LEU A 327 11.41 -6.52 -16.14
CA LEU A 327 12.20 -5.89 -17.20
C LEU A 327 13.57 -5.43 -16.66
N THR A 328 14.63 -5.77 -17.38
CA THR A 328 16.00 -5.34 -17.05
C THR A 328 16.66 -4.69 -18.25
N CYS A 329 17.46 -3.66 -18.01
CA CYS A 329 18.30 -3.03 -19.02
C CYS A 329 19.22 -4.07 -19.67
N GLU A 330 19.19 -4.18 -21.01
CA GLU A 330 20.03 -5.13 -21.74
C GLU A 330 21.53 -4.84 -21.59
N GLU A 331 21.92 -3.58 -21.38
CA GLU A 331 23.32 -3.18 -21.28
C GLU A 331 23.92 -3.44 -19.89
N CYS A 332 23.20 -3.09 -18.82
CA CYS A 332 23.75 -3.16 -17.46
C CYS A 332 23.04 -4.15 -16.52
N GLY A 333 21.93 -4.76 -16.95
CA GLY A 333 21.13 -5.68 -16.16
C GLY A 333 20.30 -5.03 -15.04
N SER A 334 20.30 -3.70 -14.94
CA SER A 334 19.51 -2.98 -13.92
C SER A 334 18.01 -3.09 -14.17
N SER A 335 17.23 -3.26 -13.12
CA SER A 335 15.76 -3.17 -13.15
C SER A 335 15.23 -1.75 -12.88
N ASN A 336 16.11 -0.76 -12.73
CA ASN A 336 15.75 0.63 -12.49
C ASN A 336 15.45 1.34 -13.82
N LEU A 337 14.22 1.14 -14.30
CA LEU A 337 13.78 1.60 -15.62
C LEU A 337 12.61 2.57 -15.50
N GLU A 338 12.65 3.65 -16.27
CA GLU A 338 11.50 4.49 -16.58
C GLU A 338 10.85 3.94 -17.86
N VAL A 339 9.54 3.62 -17.82
CA VAL A 339 8.86 2.88 -18.90
C VAL A 339 7.75 3.73 -19.50
N GLU A 340 7.72 3.82 -20.84
CA GLU A 340 6.65 4.44 -21.61
C GLU A 340 5.73 3.37 -22.21
N PHE A 341 4.41 3.58 -22.11
CA PHE A 341 3.40 2.63 -22.58
C PHE A 341 2.70 3.12 -23.85
N GLU A 342 2.32 2.20 -24.74
CA GLU A 342 1.47 2.53 -25.90
C GLU A 342 0.03 2.87 -25.48
N GLU A 343 -0.61 3.83 -26.17
CA GLU A 343 -1.97 4.31 -25.85
C GLU A 343 -3.05 3.22 -25.85
N TYR A 344 -2.92 2.14 -26.64
CA TYR A 344 -3.84 1.00 -26.63
C TYR A 344 -3.20 -0.26 -27.25
N CYS A 345 -3.34 -1.42 -26.61
CA CYS A 345 -2.98 -2.70 -27.25
C CYS A 345 -3.92 -3.00 -28.43
N SER A 346 -3.44 -3.77 -29.41
CA SER A 346 -4.18 -4.13 -30.63
C SER A 346 -5.55 -4.75 -30.32
N TYR A 347 -5.67 -5.56 -29.26
CA TYR A 347 -6.93 -6.14 -28.79
C TYR A 347 -7.95 -5.08 -28.31
N CYS A 348 -7.49 -4.06 -27.58
CA CYS A 348 -8.37 -3.03 -27.03
C CYS A 348 -8.72 -1.98 -28.10
N LYS A 349 -7.83 -1.72 -29.09
CA LYS A 349 -8.17 -0.99 -30.32
C LYS A 349 -9.34 -1.68 -31.07
N ASP A 350 -9.27 -3.00 -31.24
CA ASP A 350 -10.29 -3.78 -31.95
C ASP A 350 -11.64 -3.83 -31.21
N ARG A 351 -11.61 -3.86 -29.87
CA ARG A 351 -12.82 -3.86 -29.04
C ARG A 351 -13.52 -2.50 -29.03
N TRP A 352 -12.77 -1.40 -28.93
CA TRP A 352 -13.33 -0.05 -28.97
C TRP A 352 -13.90 0.28 -30.36
N ALA A 353 -13.25 -0.13 -31.44
CA ALA A 353 -13.77 0.03 -32.80
C ALA A 353 -15.14 -0.64 -33.00
N ARG A 354 -15.45 -1.71 -32.27
CA ARG A 354 -16.75 -2.40 -32.33
C ARG A 354 -17.84 -1.75 -31.46
N LEU A 355 -17.46 -0.96 -30.46
CA LEU A 355 -18.39 -0.25 -29.59
C LEU A 355 -18.87 1.08 -30.19
N ASP A 356 -18.12 1.65 -31.13
CA ASP A 356 -18.54 2.85 -31.88
C ASP A 356 -19.53 2.53 -33.02
N ASP A 357 -19.70 1.25 -33.37
CA ASP A 357 -20.63 0.77 -34.41
C ASP A 357 -21.99 0.27 -33.85
N GLU A 358 -22.19 0.28 -32.52
CA GLU A 358 -23.47 -0.04 -31.82
C GLU A 358 -24.10 1.21 -31.21
#